data_AF-A0A1X1RNB5-F1
#
_entry.id   AF-A0A1X1RNB5-F1
#
_cell.length_a   1.000
_cell.length_b   1.000
_cell.length_c   1.000
_cell.angle_alpha   90.00
_cell.angle_beta   90.00
_cell.angle_gamma   90.00
#
_symmetry.space_group_name_H-M   'P 1'
#
loop_
_entity.id
_entity.type
_entity.pdbx_description
1 polymer ?
#
loop_
_entity_poly.entity_id
_entity_poly.type
_entity_poly.pdbx_seq_one_letter_code
_entity_poly.pdbx_strand_id
1 'polypeptide(L)'
;MRADPMSGDRMSADRMSADPMSVDALIAAAAPGVRPPTVTRRDVVLVTGPWLAGASSVCEILARRLPELQVVEAGALRHGEVATLTVFVASATAPLTPSDRALLERAAAATDAVVAVVTKIDVHRRWREVLEANSAVPVGAGRVIRWVGAAAAPDLGEPRVDELVEAVGVVLADPDLPRRNRLRAWEDRLAAEAGALRRDADGVGRAAAVAALGVERTELLRSARRDRTERAVTLRTGLGAARIELGSLARNRAAALRDELAADAAAVTRRRLAGFEPAARERGHRLLAEVDDAIAARVAEIAAGVGLPVPPAPGEQADGPRCGPPGWRAGGLEGRLMLVLGAGFGLGLALTLSRLLAGLAPGLAVAGAVLAALAGAAASGWVVAGRRLLRDRAMLTGWSATLAAAVRACADQRIAAGLLAAEAWLTRELARDEDERAAATAAALADVVAGLRQHALAGARATALAERRLPDLQAALVLVRAELCRAAGAPEESAAGAAAESAAGATESTAVDEMWRTESFM
;
A
#
# COMPACT_ATOMS: atom_id res chain seq x y z
N MET A 1 -76.31 59.05 8.55
CA MET A 1 -76.02 57.71 9.07
C MET A 1 -75.18 57.01 8.01
N ARG A 2 -73.86 56.91 8.24
CA ARG A 2 -72.85 56.37 7.30
C ARG A 2 -72.96 54.84 7.28
N ALA A 3 -72.94 54.26 6.08
CA ALA A 3 -72.78 52.83 5.88
C ALA A 3 -71.29 52.51 5.74
N ASP A 4 -70.77 51.65 6.61
CA ASP A 4 -69.43 51.08 6.55
C ASP A 4 -69.36 49.92 5.53
N PRO A 5 -68.32 49.86 4.67
CA PRO A 5 -67.95 48.65 3.95
C PRO A 5 -66.67 48.06 4.56
N MET A 6 -66.78 47.18 5.55
CA MET A 6 -65.63 46.57 6.25
C MET A 6 -65.74 45.03 6.40
N SER A 7 -66.19 44.33 5.37
CA SER A 7 -66.26 42.85 5.40
C SER A 7 -65.51 42.14 4.25
N GLY A 8 -65.06 42.87 3.23
CA GLY A 8 -64.34 42.27 2.09
C GLY A 8 -62.83 42.01 2.32
N ASP A 9 -62.18 42.81 3.16
CA ASP A 9 -60.70 42.87 3.20
C ASP A 9 -60.07 41.80 4.12
N ARG A 10 -60.74 41.41 5.21
CA ARG A 10 -60.27 40.32 6.09
C ARG A 10 -60.34 38.94 5.41
N MET A 11 -61.33 38.72 4.54
CA MET A 11 -61.48 37.45 3.81
C MET A 11 -60.42 37.26 2.70
N SER A 12 -59.80 38.35 2.24
CA SER A 12 -58.73 38.31 1.23
C SER A 12 -57.36 38.08 1.88
N ALA A 13 -57.12 38.62 3.08
CA ALA A 13 -55.91 38.33 3.86
C ALA A 13 -55.87 36.88 4.39
N ASP A 14 -57.03 36.33 4.77
CA ASP A 14 -57.17 34.97 5.32
C ASP A 14 -57.15 33.86 4.24
N ARG A 15 -57.37 34.21 2.97
CA ARG A 15 -57.12 33.30 1.84
C ARG A 15 -55.66 33.34 1.35
N MET A 16 -54.96 34.44 1.59
CA MET A 16 -53.55 34.59 1.20
C MET A 16 -52.61 33.86 2.18
N SER A 17 -53.06 33.58 3.40
CA SER A 17 -52.34 32.82 4.44
C SER A 17 -52.30 31.30 4.19
N ALA A 18 -53.25 30.77 3.39
CA ALA A 18 -53.39 29.35 3.07
C ALA A 18 -52.69 28.94 1.75
N ASP A 19 -52.12 29.88 0.99
CA ASP A 19 -51.48 29.62 -0.30
C ASP A 19 -50.13 28.89 -0.10
N PRO A 20 -49.91 27.70 -0.70
CA PRO A 20 -48.61 27.02 -0.73
C PRO A 20 -47.46 27.93 -1.21
N MET A 21 -47.73 28.90 -2.08
CA MET A 21 -46.72 29.85 -2.55
C MET A 21 -46.29 30.86 -1.47
N SER A 22 -47.14 31.12 -0.46
CA SER A 22 -46.81 31.99 0.67
C SER A 22 -45.76 31.34 1.59
N VAL A 23 -45.89 30.03 1.85
CA VAL A 23 -44.92 29.26 2.64
C VAL A 23 -43.55 29.22 1.94
N ASP A 24 -43.55 29.03 0.62
CA ASP A 24 -42.32 29.03 -0.17
C ASP A 24 -41.62 30.39 -0.14
N ALA A 25 -42.38 31.48 -0.25
CA ALA A 25 -41.84 32.83 -0.16
C ALA A 25 -41.27 33.15 1.23
N LEU A 26 -41.97 32.73 2.30
CA LEU A 26 -41.53 32.90 3.68
C LEU A 26 -40.18 32.21 3.93
N ILE A 27 -40.06 30.94 3.50
CA ILE A 27 -38.85 30.15 3.76
C ILE A 27 -37.72 30.55 2.81
N ALA A 28 -38.02 30.94 1.57
CA ALA A 28 -37.03 31.50 0.67
C ALA A 28 -36.41 32.81 1.20
N ALA A 29 -37.17 33.61 1.94
CA ALA A 29 -36.65 34.80 2.62
C ALA A 29 -35.75 34.46 3.81
N ALA A 30 -36.09 33.41 4.58
CA ALA A 30 -35.34 32.98 5.76
C ALA A 30 -34.07 32.16 5.43
N ALA A 31 -34.10 31.38 4.34
CA ALA A 31 -32.99 30.56 3.87
C ALA A 31 -32.76 30.77 2.36
N PRO A 32 -32.17 31.91 1.96
CA PRO A 32 -31.98 32.23 0.56
C PRO A 32 -31.10 31.17 -0.14
N GLY A 33 -31.51 30.74 -1.32
CA GLY A 33 -30.77 29.78 -2.16
C GLY A 33 -31.09 28.30 -1.90
N VAL A 34 -31.91 27.97 -0.92
CA VAL A 34 -32.46 26.61 -0.78
C VAL A 34 -33.57 26.42 -1.81
N ARG A 35 -33.49 25.36 -2.62
CA ARG A 35 -34.53 25.03 -3.59
C ARG A 35 -35.77 24.48 -2.88
N PRO A 36 -36.99 24.81 -3.36
CA PRO A 36 -38.22 24.29 -2.78
C PRO A 36 -38.29 22.75 -2.87
N PRO A 37 -38.97 22.09 -1.91
CA PRO A 37 -39.09 20.66 -1.90
C PRO A 37 -39.87 20.16 -3.13
N THR A 38 -39.30 19.17 -3.81
CA THR A 38 -39.79 18.59 -5.07
C THR A 38 -40.74 17.40 -4.88
N VAL A 39 -41.30 17.23 -3.68
CA VAL A 39 -42.23 16.14 -3.39
C VAL A 39 -43.52 16.31 -4.18
N THR A 40 -43.96 15.24 -4.85
CA THR A 40 -45.23 15.25 -5.59
C THR A 40 -46.32 14.69 -4.69
N ARG A 41 -47.22 15.55 -4.22
CA ARG A 41 -48.38 15.10 -3.45
C ARG A 41 -49.42 14.50 -4.37
N ARG A 42 -49.97 13.37 -3.94
CA ARG A 42 -51.04 12.64 -4.60
C ARG A 42 -52.26 12.71 -3.68
N ASP A 43 -53.42 13.04 -4.26
CA ASP A 43 -54.71 13.04 -3.57
C ASP A 43 -55.20 11.61 -3.30
N VAL A 44 -54.41 10.91 -2.50
CA VAL A 44 -54.63 9.52 -2.10
C VAL A 44 -54.53 9.40 -0.59
N VAL A 45 -55.27 8.44 -0.05
CA VAL A 45 -55.16 8.01 1.35
C VAL A 45 -54.26 6.78 1.39
N LEU A 46 -53.09 6.91 2.00
CA LEU A 46 -52.17 5.81 2.18
C LEU A 46 -52.53 5.02 3.43
N VAL A 47 -52.77 3.71 3.32
CA VAL A 47 -52.93 2.81 4.46
C VAL A 47 -51.64 2.01 4.66
N THR A 48 -51.07 2.10 5.86
CA THR A 48 -49.81 1.44 6.21
C THR A 48 -49.79 1.00 7.65
N GLY A 49 -49.00 -0.01 8.00
CA GLY A 49 -48.90 -0.52 9.37
C GLY A 49 -48.01 -1.76 9.47
N PRO A 50 -47.77 -2.26 10.69
CA PRO A 50 -47.01 -3.49 10.90
C PRO A 50 -47.65 -4.70 10.23
N TRP A 51 -46.85 -5.73 10.00
CA TRP A 51 -47.33 -6.98 9.41
C TRP A 51 -48.44 -7.59 10.28
N LEU A 52 -49.51 -8.08 9.63
CA LEU A 52 -50.72 -8.63 10.27
C LEU A 52 -51.54 -7.64 11.13
N ALA A 53 -51.27 -6.34 11.06
CA ALA A 53 -52.10 -5.32 11.72
C ALA A 53 -53.48 -5.14 11.05
N GLY A 54 -53.73 -5.76 9.89
CA GLY A 54 -55.01 -5.65 9.19
C GLY A 54 -55.10 -4.43 8.26
N ALA A 55 -53.96 -3.92 7.77
CA ALA A 55 -53.91 -2.77 6.87
C ALA A 55 -54.71 -2.98 5.58
N SER A 56 -54.68 -4.18 4.99
CA SER A 56 -55.45 -4.49 3.78
C SER A 56 -56.96 -4.47 4.00
N SER A 57 -57.43 -5.04 5.11
CA SER A 57 -58.85 -4.97 5.45
C SER A 57 -59.32 -3.52 5.67
N VAL A 58 -58.48 -2.69 6.29
CA VAL A 58 -58.75 -1.24 6.45
C VAL A 58 -58.72 -0.51 5.10
N CYS A 59 -57.80 -0.85 4.21
CA CYS A 59 -57.72 -0.28 2.87
C CYS A 59 -58.98 -0.58 2.05
N GLU A 60 -59.41 -1.85 2.01
CA GLU A 60 -60.60 -2.28 1.27
C GLU A 60 -61.89 -1.64 1.81
N ILE A 61 -62.07 -1.58 3.13
CA ILE A 61 -63.29 -1.03 3.71
C ILE A 61 -63.36 0.50 3.55
N LEU A 62 -62.23 1.20 3.65
CA LEU A 62 -62.17 2.65 3.40
C LEU A 62 -62.46 2.96 1.93
N ALA A 63 -61.89 2.22 0.99
CA ALA A 63 -62.19 2.39 -0.44
C ALA A 63 -63.69 2.16 -0.76
N ARG A 64 -64.35 1.27 -0.02
CA ARG A 64 -65.80 1.01 -0.18
C ARG A 64 -66.68 2.09 0.44
N ARG A 65 -66.27 2.66 1.58
CA ARG A 65 -67.06 3.64 2.34
C ARG A 65 -66.84 5.08 1.89
N LEU A 66 -65.69 5.37 1.27
CA LEU A 66 -65.29 6.67 0.72
C LEU A 66 -64.88 6.51 -0.76
N PRO A 67 -65.82 6.19 -1.67
CA PRO A 67 -65.52 5.93 -3.08
C PRO A 67 -64.95 7.15 -3.83
N GLU A 68 -65.16 8.35 -3.30
CA GLU A 68 -64.59 9.61 -3.78
C GLU A 68 -63.09 9.76 -3.52
N LEU A 69 -62.50 8.96 -2.63
CA LEU A 69 -61.08 8.99 -2.30
C LEU A 69 -60.34 7.80 -2.90
N GLN A 70 -59.17 8.04 -3.47
CA GLN A 70 -58.28 6.97 -3.88
C GLN A 70 -57.50 6.43 -2.68
N VAL A 71 -57.90 5.27 -2.15
CA VAL A 71 -57.23 4.61 -1.03
C VAL A 71 -56.22 3.59 -1.56
N VAL A 72 -54.98 3.64 -1.08
CA VAL A 72 -53.88 2.79 -1.56
C VAL A 72 -53.03 2.26 -0.39
N GLU A 73 -52.38 1.11 -0.57
CA GLU A 73 -51.42 0.58 0.40
C GLU A 73 -49.98 1.05 0.15
N ALA A 74 -49.09 0.81 1.13
CA ALA A 74 -47.68 1.24 1.15
C ALA A 74 -46.86 0.92 -0.11
N GLY A 75 -47.23 -0.09 -0.90
CA GLY A 75 -46.54 -0.44 -2.15
C GLY A 75 -46.95 0.34 -3.40
N ALA A 76 -47.99 1.19 -3.32
CA ALA A 76 -48.60 1.83 -4.48
C ALA A 76 -47.98 3.18 -4.87
N LEU A 77 -47.29 3.86 -3.94
CA LEU A 77 -46.65 5.15 -4.19
C LEU A 77 -45.26 4.96 -4.81
N ARG A 78 -44.95 5.74 -5.85
CA ARG A 78 -43.60 5.76 -6.45
C ARG A 78 -42.64 6.56 -5.58
N HIS A 79 -41.34 6.37 -5.82
CA HIS A 79 -40.31 7.15 -5.14
C HIS A 79 -40.51 8.67 -5.38
N GLY A 80 -40.59 9.45 -4.29
CA GLY A 80 -40.85 10.90 -4.35
C GLY A 80 -42.33 11.30 -4.37
N GLU A 81 -43.26 10.33 -4.42
CA GLU A 81 -44.69 10.57 -4.26
C GLU A 81 -45.10 10.45 -2.79
N VAL A 82 -46.01 11.32 -2.37
CA VAL A 82 -46.45 11.40 -0.98
C VAL A 82 -47.97 11.51 -0.93
N ALA A 83 -48.60 10.76 -0.04
CA ALA A 83 -50.05 10.81 0.16
C ALA A 83 -50.48 12.10 0.86
N THR A 84 -51.70 12.56 0.55
CA THR A 84 -52.33 13.69 1.25
C THR A 84 -52.63 13.34 2.72
N LEU A 85 -53.03 12.10 2.99
CA LEU A 85 -53.29 11.56 4.33
C LEU A 85 -52.75 10.14 4.45
N THR A 86 -52.21 9.81 5.63
CA THR A 86 -51.79 8.44 5.97
C THR A 86 -52.64 7.88 7.11
N VAL A 87 -53.25 6.71 6.89
CA VAL A 87 -53.88 5.90 7.93
C VAL A 87 -52.87 4.87 8.43
N PHE A 88 -52.39 5.04 9.66
CA PHE A 88 -51.49 4.10 10.30
C PHE A 88 -52.26 3.04 11.09
N VAL A 89 -52.06 1.77 10.76
CA VAL A 89 -52.84 0.65 11.29
C VAL A 89 -52.03 -0.12 12.33
N ALA A 90 -52.57 -0.29 13.53
CA ALA A 90 -52.01 -1.06 14.62
C ALA A 90 -53.02 -2.11 15.12
N SER A 91 -52.56 -3.32 15.49
CA SER A 91 -53.46 -4.36 16.00
C SER A 91 -53.82 -4.12 17.47
N ALA A 92 -55.08 -4.34 17.88
CA ALA A 92 -55.49 -4.33 19.29
C ALA A 92 -54.88 -5.45 20.15
N THR A 93 -54.05 -6.31 19.55
CA THR A 93 -53.39 -7.44 20.21
C THR A 93 -52.37 -6.99 21.25
N ALA A 94 -51.63 -5.91 20.99
CA ALA A 94 -50.61 -5.37 21.89
C ALA A 94 -50.26 -3.90 21.55
N PRO A 95 -49.69 -3.12 22.49
CA PRO A 95 -49.12 -1.80 22.21
C PRO A 95 -47.97 -1.83 21.18
N LEU A 96 -47.68 -0.69 20.55
CA LEU A 96 -46.62 -0.56 19.54
C LEU A 96 -45.24 -0.95 20.08
N THR A 97 -44.52 -1.77 19.32
CA THR A 97 -43.10 -2.05 19.57
C THR A 97 -42.22 -0.89 19.09
N PRO A 98 -40.92 -0.85 19.46
CA PRO A 98 -39.98 0.13 18.91
C PRO A 98 -39.90 0.09 17.37
N SER A 99 -40.05 -1.09 16.77
CA SER A 99 -40.05 -1.24 15.31
C SER A 99 -41.31 -0.64 14.67
N ASP A 100 -42.47 -0.83 15.31
CA ASP A 100 -43.73 -0.27 14.83
C ASP A 100 -43.74 1.25 14.96
N ARG A 101 -43.14 1.78 16.04
CA ARG A 101 -42.93 3.22 16.24
C ARG A 101 -42.04 3.80 15.13
N ALA A 102 -40.94 3.16 14.79
CA ALA A 102 -40.07 3.60 13.70
C ALA A 102 -40.79 3.56 12.32
N LEU A 103 -41.77 2.67 12.15
CA LEU A 103 -42.62 2.67 10.96
C LEU A 103 -43.63 3.84 10.97
N LEU A 104 -44.26 4.12 12.12
CA LEU A 104 -45.15 5.27 12.31
C LEU A 104 -44.41 6.60 12.11
N GLU A 105 -43.19 6.75 12.62
CA GLU A 105 -42.36 7.94 12.42
C GLU A 105 -42.04 8.18 10.94
N ARG A 106 -41.70 7.12 10.19
CA ARG A 106 -41.49 7.21 8.73
C ARG A 106 -42.76 7.60 7.98
N ALA A 107 -43.90 7.05 8.38
CA ALA A 107 -45.20 7.38 7.80
C ALA A 107 -45.60 8.85 8.09
N ALA A 108 -45.26 9.34 9.28
CA ALA A 108 -45.54 10.70 9.71
C ALA A 108 -44.55 11.74 9.15
N ALA A 109 -43.33 11.35 8.79
CA ALA A 109 -42.37 12.26 8.14
C ALA A 109 -42.92 12.80 6.81
N ALA A 110 -43.62 11.98 6.04
CA ALA A 110 -44.08 12.33 4.70
C ALA A 110 -45.29 13.29 4.69
N THR A 111 -46.20 13.21 5.66
CA THR A 111 -47.44 14.02 5.68
C THR A 111 -47.78 14.43 7.10
N ASP A 112 -48.36 15.61 7.29
CA ASP A 112 -48.86 16.09 8.58
C ASP A 112 -50.16 15.38 9.01
N ALA A 113 -51.00 14.98 8.03
CA ALA A 113 -52.24 14.24 8.23
C ALA A 113 -51.99 12.74 8.47
N VAL A 114 -51.87 12.36 9.74
CA VAL A 114 -51.82 10.95 10.14
C VAL A 114 -53.00 10.63 11.05
N VAL A 115 -53.82 9.66 10.64
CA VAL A 115 -54.85 9.05 11.48
C VAL A 115 -54.36 7.67 11.87
N ALA A 116 -54.25 7.40 13.17
CA ALA A 116 -53.87 6.08 13.64
C ALA A 116 -55.10 5.27 14.05
N VAL A 117 -55.13 3.99 13.69
CA VAL A 117 -56.26 3.10 13.96
C VAL A 117 -55.80 1.85 14.68
N VAL A 118 -56.49 1.51 15.76
CA VAL A 118 -56.37 0.24 16.46
C VAL A 118 -57.43 -0.72 15.91
N THR A 119 -57.00 -1.76 15.20
CA THR A 119 -57.86 -2.74 14.51
C THR A 119 -58.17 -3.96 15.38
N LYS A 120 -59.13 -4.80 14.94
CA LYS A 120 -59.55 -6.04 15.61
C LYS A 120 -60.21 -5.81 16.99
N ILE A 121 -60.90 -4.68 17.12
CA ILE A 121 -61.62 -4.30 18.35
C ILE A 121 -62.81 -5.22 18.66
N ASP A 122 -63.25 -6.00 17.66
CA ASP A 122 -64.29 -7.03 17.75
C ASP A 122 -63.81 -8.28 18.50
N VAL A 123 -62.51 -8.62 18.40
CA VAL A 123 -61.91 -9.78 19.06
C VAL A 123 -61.30 -9.41 20.43
N HIS A 124 -60.70 -8.23 20.54
CA HIS A 124 -59.87 -7.86 21.70
C HIS A 124 -60.61 -6.94 22.68
N ARG A 125 -61.16 -7.48 23.79
CA ARG A 125 -61.93 -6.69 24.78
C ARG A 125 -61.17 -5.53 25.44
N ARG A 126 -59.84 -5.64 25.57
CA ARG A 126 -58.95 -4.63 26.18
C ARG A 126 -58.37 -3.62 25.17
N TRP A 127 -58.93 -3.53 23.97
CA TRP A 127 -58.41 -2.66 22.91
C TRP A 127 -58.28 -1.17 23.31
N ARG A 128 -59.12 -0.69 24.24
CA ARG A 128 -59.06 0.69 24.73
C ARG A 128 -57.79 1.00 25.49
N GLU A 129 -57.28 0.04 26.26
CA GLU A 129 -56.01 0.16 26.98
C GLU A 129 -54.82 0.20 26.01
N VAL A 130 -54.90 -0.55 24.91
CA VAL A 130 -53.89 -0.52 23.83
C VAL A 130 -53.94 0.81 23.08
N LEU A 131 -55.13 1.33 22.79
CA LEU A 131 -55.31 2.64 22.19
C LEU A 131 -54.72 3.75 23.07
N GLU A 132 -55.03 3.74 24.37
CA GLU A 132 -54.49 4.69 25.34
C GLU A 132 -52.95 4.62 25.38
N ALA A 133 -52.39 3.41 25.53
CA ALA A 133 -50.95 3.20 25.54
C ALA A 133 -50.26 3.68 24.26
N ASN A 134 -50.87 3.48 23.09
CA ASN A 134 -50.33 3.94 21.82
C ASN A 134 -50.45 5.46 21.65
N SER A 135 -51.56 6.06 22.11
CA SER A 135 -51.81 7.50 22.03
C SER A 135 -50.92 8.33 22.96
N ALA A 136 -50.44 7.73 24.05
CA ALA A 136 -49.51 8.36 24.99
C ALA A 136 -48.08 8.47 24.45
N VAL A 137 -47.75 7.79 23.34
CA VAL A 137 -46.41 7.83 22.74
C VAL A 137 -46.28 9.08 21.87
N PRO A 138 -45.34 10.00 22.18
CA PRO A 138 -45.06 11.14 21.31
C PRO A 138 -44.51 10.66 19.96
N VAL A 139 -44.97 11.27 18.86
CA VAL A 139 -44.47 10.99 17.52
C VAL A 139 -43.99 12.30 16.89
N GLY A 140 -42.69 12.37 16.58
CA GLY A 140 -42.06 13.55 15.98
C GLY A 140 -42.16 14.82 16.85
N ALA A 141 -41.90 15.97 16.23
CA ALA A 141 -41.89 17.29 16.87
C ALA A 141 -43.30 17.78 17.27
N GLY A 142 -43.86 17.22 18.33
CA GLY A 142 -45.10 17.71 18.97
C GLY A 142 -46.39 17.46 18.17
N ARG A 143 -46.41 16.45 17.31
CA ARG A 143 -47.57 16.14 16.47
C ARG A 143 -48.68 15.46 17.26
N VAL A 144 -49.90 15.97 17.11
CA VAL A 144 -51.10 15.33 17.64
C VAL A 144 -51.63 14.34 16.61
N ILE A 145 -51.55 13.04 16.91
CA ILE A 145 -52.11 11.98 16.06
C ILE A 145 -53.46 11.57 16.65
N ARG A 146 -54.49 11.59 15.81
CA ARG A 146 -55.82 11.09 16.20
C ARG A 146 -55.82 9.56 16.17
N TRP A 147 -56.10 8.96 17.31
CA TRP A 147 -56.24 7.51 17.48
C TRP A 147 -57.70 7.10 17.53
N VAL A 148 -58.10 6.11 16.74
CA VAL A 148 -59.47 5.57 16.70
C VAL A 148 -59.48 4.05 16.73
N GLY A 149 -60.58 3.43 17.19
CA GLY A 149 -60.78 1.99 17.10
C GLY A 149 -61.54 1.59 15.84
N ALA A 150 -61.16 0.49 15.18
CA ALA A 150 -61.93 -0.04 14.04
C ALA A 150 -62.00 -1.57 13.98
N ALA A 151 -63.11 -2.10 13.49
CA ALA A 151 -63.26 -3.49 13.04
C ALA A 151 -63.59 -3.49 11.55
N ALA A 152 -62.55 -3.60 10.71
CA ALA A 152 -62.67 -3.48 9.26
C ALA A 152 -63.26 -4.73 8.59
N ALA A 153 -62.95 -5.91 9.12
CA ALA A 153 -63.43 -7.20 8.64
C ALA A 153 -63.66 -8.14 9.84
N PRO A 154 -64.71 -7.90 10.65
CA PRO A 154 -65.01 -8.74 11.81
C PRO A 154 -65.50 -10.13 11.38
N ASP A 155 -65.14 -11.16 12.14
CA ASP A 155 -65.64 -12.54 11.92
C ASP A 155 -67.14 -12.67 12.24
N LEU A 156 -67.64 -11.82 13.14
CA LEU A 156 -69.02 -11.76 13.59
C LEU A 156 -69.49 -10.31 13.70
N GLY A 157 -70.61 -9.99 13.06
CA GLY A 157 -71.24 -8.67 13.09
C GLY A 157 -70.89 -7.77 11.89
N GLU A 158 -71.40 -6.54 11.91
CA GLU A 158 -71.14 -5.56 10.85
C GLU A 158 -69.79 -4.85 11.08
N PRO A 159 -69.08 -4.45 10.00
CA PRO A 159 -67.86 -3.64 10.11
C PRO A 159 -68.09 -2.35 10.90
N ARG A 160 -67.24 -2.10 11.90
CA ARG A 160 -67.29 -0.90 12.74
C ARG A 160 -66.15 0.04 12.35
N VAL A 161 -66.42 0.93 11.41
CA VAL A 161 -65.41 1.84 10.84
C VAL A 161 -65.85 3.30 10.79
N ASP A 162 -67.04 3.62 11.29
CA ASP A 162 -67.62 4.97 11.17
C ASP A 162 -66.75 6.03 11.86
N GLU A 163 -66.18 5.72 13.03
CA GLU A 163 -65.25 6.62 13.74
C GLU A 163 -63.95 6.86 12.94
N LEU A 164 -63.48 5.86 12.19
CA LEU A 164 -62.33 5.99 11.30
C LEU A 164 -62.66 6.82 10.06
N VAL A 165 -63.82 6.57 9.45
CA VAL A 165 -64.31 7.34 8.29
C VAL A 165 -64.51 8.80 8.67
N GLU A 166 -65.10 9.06 9.84
CA GLU A 166 -65.25 10.41 10.39
C GLU A 166 -63.88 11.05 10.67
N ALA A 167 -62.94 10.34 11.30
CA ALA A 167 -61.61 10.87 11.57
C ALA A 167 -60.84 11.23 10.28
N VAL A 168 -60.92 10.39 9.24
CA VAL A 168 -60.34 10.69 7.92
C VAL A 168 -61.02 11.91 7.29
N GLY A 169 -62.35 11.99 7.34
CA GLY A 169 -63.12 13.13 6.83
C GLY A 169 -62.78 14.44 7.52
N VAL A 170 -62.67 14.43 8.86
CA VAL A 170 -62.29 15.61 9.66
C VAL A 170 -60.90 16.11 9.30
N VAL A 171 -59.92 15.21 9.17
CA VAL A 171 -58.54 15.60 8.84
C VAL A 171 -58.44 16.13 7.41
N LEU A 172 -59.15 15.53 6.44
CA LEU A 172 -59.15 16.01 5.05
C LEU A 172 -59.93 17.31 4.88
N ALA A 173 -60.93 17.57 5.73
CA ALA A 173 -61.69 18.82 5.75
C ALA A 173 -60.94 20.00 6.38
N ASP A 174 -59.78 19.76 7.02
CA ASP A 174 -58.97 20.81 7.61
C ASP A 174 -58.34 21.72 6.54
N PRO A 175 -58.73 23.00 6.45
CA PRO A 175 -58.23 23.92 5.44
C PRO A 175 -56.73 24.21 5.57
N ASP A 176 -56.12 24.04 6.76
CA ASP A 176 -54.69 24.29 7.00
C ASP A 176 -53.81 23.07 6.67
N LEU A 177 -54.41 21.92 6.37
CA LEU A 177 -53.66 20.70 6.08
C LEU A 177 -52.64 20.87 4.95
N PRO A 178 -52.97 21.45 3.77
CA PRO A 178 -51.98 21.67 2.69
C PRO A 178 -50.78 22.51 3.14
N ARG A 179 -51.01 23.51 4.01
CA ARG A 179 -49.99 24.41 4.55
C ARG A 179 -49.03 23.67 5.49
N ARG A 180 -49.54 22.93 6.47
CA ARG A 180 -48.72 22.12 7.40
C ARG A 180 -47.90 21.07 6.66
N ASN A 181 -48.54 20.44 5.69
CA ASN A 181 -47.92 19.52 4.75
C ASN A 181 -46.75 20.14 3.98
N ARG A 182 -46.91 21.39 3.50
CA ARG A 182 -45.83 22.10 2.82
C ARG A 182 -44.69 22.43 3.79
N LEU A 183 -45.00 22.87 5.01
CA LEU A 183 -44.02 23.15 6.07
C LEU A 183 -43.19 21.92 6.45
N ARG A 184 -43.79 20.72 6.57
CA ARG A 184 -43.07 19.47 6.83
C ARG A 184 -42.08 19.11 5.71
N ALA A 185 -42.51 19.24 4.46
CA ALA A 185 -41.62 19.02 3.32
C ALA A 185 -40.42 19.97 3.32
N TRP A 186 -40.60 21.20 3.82
CA TRP A 186 -39.52 22.15 4.03
C TRP A 186 -38.63 21.81 5.23
N GLU A 187 -39.19 21.36 6.35
CA GLU A 187 -38.41 20.90 7.51
C GLU A 187 -37.43 19.79 7.10
N ASP A 188 -37.92 18.76 6.41
CA ASP A 188 -37.09 17.66 5.91
C ASP A 188 -36.02 18.14 4.93
N ARG A 189 -36.38 19.06 4.01
CA ARG A 189 -35.45 19.61 3.03
C ARG A 189 -34.32 20.39 3.69
N LEU A 190 -34.64 21.27 4.63
CA LEU A 190 -33.67 22.10 5.35
C LEU A 190 -32.77 21.25 6.25
N ALA A 191 -33.34 20.25 6.94
CA ALA A 191 -32.58 19.31 7.76
C ALA A 191 -31.63 18.45 6.92
N ALA A 192 -32.07 17.99 5.74
CA ALA A 192 -31.24 17.25 4.80
C ALA A 192 -30.07 18.10 4.27
N GLU A 193 -30.31 19.35 3.92
CA GLU A 193 -29.28 20.28 3.42
C GLU A 193 -28.26 20.64 4.53
N ALA A 194 -28.74 20.93 5.74
CA ALA A 194 -27.87 21.16 6.90
C ALA A 194 -27.03 19.92 7.24
N GLY A 195 -27.63 18.74 7.21
CA GLY A 195 -26.93 17.47 7.42
C GLY A 195 -25.88 17.17 6.36
N ALA A 196 -26.15 17.53 5.09
CA ALA A 196 -25.18 17.41 4.01
C ALA A 196 -23.95 18.30 4.24
N LEU A 197 -24.17 19.58 4.57
CA LEU A 197 -23.07 20.51 4.88
C LEU A 197 -22.22 20.06 6.06
N ARG A 198 -22.82 19.51 7.12
CA ARG A 198 -22.08 18.96 8.27
C ARG A 198 -21.22 17.76 7.87
N ARG A 199 -21.80 16.76 7.20
CA ARG A 199 -21.02 15.60 6.71
C ARG A 199 -19.89 16.02 5.78
N ASP A 200 -20.17 17.00 4.92
CA ASP A 200 -19.16 17.58 4.04
C ASP A 200 -18.12 18.38 4.82
N ALA A 201 -18.39 18.95 5.99
CA ALA A 201 -17.39 19.59 6.85
C ALA A 201 -16.57 18.54 7.62
N ASP A 202 -17.24 17.57 8.25
CA ASP A 202 -16.65 16.47 9.02
C ASP A 202 -15.69 15.64 8.17
N GLY A 203 -16.03 15.45 6.88
CA GLY A 203 -15.08 14.96 5.89
C GLY A 203 -14.66 13.51 6.10
N VAL A 204 -15.51 12.64 6.65
CA VAL A 204 -15.19 11.23 6.94
C VAL A 204 -14.56 10.51 5.74
N GLY A 205 -15.13 10.67 4.54
CA GLY A 205 -14.55 10.10 3.31
C GLY A 205 -13.19 10.72 2.92
N ARG A 206 -13.00 12.01 3.18
CA ARG A 206 -11.71 12.68 2.94
C ARG A 206 -10.65 12.28 3.96
N ALA A 207 -11.02 12.04 5.21
CA ALA A 207 -10.11 11.55 6.24
C ALA A 207 -9.52 10.20 5.84
N ALA A 208 -10.33 9.28 5.32
CA ALA A 208 -9.86 8.02 4.76
C ALA A 208 -8.90 8.21 3.57
N ALA A 209 -9.21 9.14 2.64
CA ALA A 209 -8.33 9.45 1.52
C ALA A 209 -6.98 10.05 1.97
N VAL A 210 -7.00 10.97 2.94
CA VAL A 210 -5.79 11.56 3.53
C VAL A 210 -4.95 10.49 4.25
N ALA A 211 -5.58 9.58 4.98
CA ALA A 211 -4.90 8.46 5.62
C ALA A 211 -4.23 7.55 4.58
N ALA A 212 -4.93 7.23 3.49
CA ALA A 212 -4.37 6.43 2.38
C ALA A 212 -3.14 7.10 1.74
N LEU A 213 -3.21 8.40 1.44
CA LEU A 213 -2.06 9.17 0.95
C LEU A 213 -0.91 9.22 1.97
N GLY A 214 -1.22 9.28 3.27
CA GLY A 214 -0.22 9.21 4.34
C GLY A 214 0.50 7.86 4.40
N VAL A 215 -0.22 6.76 4.18
CA VAL A 215 0.34 5.41 4.05
C VAL A 215 1.22 5.32 2.82
N GLU A 216 0.72 5.76 1.67
CA GLU A 216 1.45 5.77 0.39
C GLU A 216 2.77 6.55 0.51
N ARG A 217 2.73 7.77 1.06
CA ARG A 217 3.93 8.59 1.34
C ARG A 217 4.97 7.82 2.14
N THR A 218 4.51 7.15 3.20
CA THR A 218 5.40 6.44 4.12
C THR A 218 6.00 5.21 3.46
N GLU A 219 5.22 4.51 2.62
CA GLU A 219 5.70 3.37 1.85
C GLU A 219 6.70 3.77 0.75
N LEU A 220 6.45 4.86 0.03
CA LEU A 220 7.41 5.40 -0.95
C LEU A 220 8.76 5.72 -0.31
N LEU A 221 8.78 6.39 0.85
CA LEU A 221 10.03 6.69 1.55
C LEU A 221 10.72 5.43 2.10
N ARG A 222 9.93 4.46 2.59
CA ARG A 222 10.45 3.22 3.16
C ARG A 222 11.06 2.32 2.09
N SER A 223 10.37 2.12 0.97
CA SER A 223 10.85 1.36 -0.18
C SER A 223 12.11 1.99 -0.77
N ALA A 224 12.10 3.30 -1.04
CA ALA A 224 13.29 4.00 -1.56
C ALA A 224 14.51 3.86 -0.63
N ARG A 225 14.31 3.94 0.69
CA ARG A 225 15.39 3.71 1.66
C ARG A 225 15.88 2.26 1.65
N ARG A 226 14.96 1.30 1.61
CA ARG A 226 15.29 -0.13 1.59
C ARG A 226 16.10 -0.47 0.34
N ASP A 227 15.63 -0.06 -0.84
CA ASP A 227 16.29 -0.32 -2.13
C ASP A 227 17.71 0.24 -2.17
N ARG A 228 17.90 1.48 -1.67
CA ARG A 228 19.23 2.09 -1.54
C ARG A 228 20.15 1.23 -0.67
N THR A 229 19.68 0.85 0.52
CA THR A 229 20.49 0.04 1.44
C THR A 229 20.79 -1.35 0.90
N GLU A 230 19.83 -2.00 0.24
CA GLU A 230 19.97 -3.34 -0.33
C GLU A 230 20.99 -3.36 -1.45
N ARG A 231 20.97 -2.38 -2.36
CA ARG A 231 21.97 -2.25 -3.44
C ARG A 231 23.37 -2.00 -2.91
N ALA A 232 23.54 -1.08 -1.95
CA ALA A 232 24.84 -0.81 -1.35
C ALA A 232 25.41 -2.03 -0.60
N VAL A 233 24.55 -2.77 0.11
CA VAL A 233 24.95 -4.02 0.79
C VAL A 233 25.32 -5.09 -0.23
N THR A 234 24.53 -5.27 -1.30
CA THR A 234 24.79 -6.24 -2.37
C THR A 234 26.12 -5.97 -3.04
N LEU A 235 26.40 -4.71 -3.41
CA LEU A 235 27.68 -4.31 -4.00
C LEU A 235 28.86 -4.64 -3.08
N ARG A 236 28.81 -4.20 -1.81
CA ARG A 236 29.91 -4.40 -0.86
C ARG A 236 30.15 -5.87 -0.53
N THR A 237 29.07 -6.64 -0.41
CA THR A 237 29.13 -8.08 -0.13
C THR A 237 29.69 -8.84 -1.33
N GLY A 238 29.25 -8.51 -2.55
CA GLY A 238 29.78 -9.06 -3.80
C GLY A 238 31.27 -8.79 -3.97
N LEU A 239 31.72 -7.56 -3.73
CA LEU A 239 33.15 -7.20 -3.79
C LEU A 239 33.99 -7.94 -2.74
N GLY A 240 33.46 -8.08 -1.51
CA GLY A 240 34.10 -8.85 -0.45
C GLY A 240 34.26 -10.33 -0.81
N ALA A 241 33.21 -10.96 -1.35
CA ALA A 241 33.22 -12.34 -1.81
C ALA A 241 34.21 -12.54 -2.97
N ALA A 242 34.18 -11.66 -3.97
CA ALA A 242 35.08 -11.71 -5.12
C ALA A 242 36.56 -11.65 -4.71
N ARG A 243 36.91 -10.80 -3.75
CA ARG A 243 38.29 -10.72 -3.23
C ARG A 243 38.76 -12.06 -2.63
N ILE A 244 37.90 -12.73 -1.88
CA ILE A 244 38.23 -14.02 -1.23
C ILE A 244 38.40 -15.12 -2.28
N GLU A 245 37.47 -15.20 -3.22
CA GLU A 245 37.46 -16.24 -4.26
C GLU A 245 38.60 -16.08 -5.26
N LEU A 246 38.82 -14.87 -5.78
CA LEU A 246 39.92 -14.59 -6.70
C LEU A 246 41.27 -14.81 -6.01
N GLY A 247 41.39 -14.41 -4.73
CA GLY A 247 42.56 -14.72 -3.92
C GLY A 247 42.73 -16.22 -3.68
N SER A 248 41.67 -17.01 -3.59
CA SER A 248 41.77 -18.47 -3.54
C SER A 248 42.24 -19.07 -4.88
N LEU A 249 41.66 -18.60 -5.98
CA LEU A 249 41.98 -19.01 -7.35
C LEU A 249 43.46 -18.75 -7.67
N ALA A 250 43.95 -17.54 -7.42
CA ALA A 250 45.36 -17.18 -7.67
C ALA A 250 46.33 -18.06 -6.87
N ARG A 251 46.01 -18.37 -5.61
CA ARG A 251 46.82 -19.25 -4.76
C ARG A 251 46.87 -20.67 -5.30
N ASN A 252 45.73 -21.23 -5.67
CA ASN A 252 45.64 -22.60 -6.19
C ASN A 252 46.33 -22.73 -7.54
N ARG A 253 46.15 -21.76 -8.44
CA ARG A 253 46.80 -21.75 -9.76
C ARG A 253 48.31 -21.54 -9.66
N ALA A 254 48.78 -20.68 -8.77
CA ALA A 254 50.22 -20.53 -8.54
C ALA A 254 50.87 -21.78 -7.93
N ALA A 255 50.16 -22.49 -7.04
CA ALA A 255 50.61 -23.77 -6.50
C ALA A 255 50.70 -24.85 -7.60
N ALA A 256 49.67 -24.96 -8.45
CA ALA A 256 49.67 -25.85 -9.59
C ALA A 256 50.82 -25.54 -10.57
N LEU A 257 51.02 -24.26 -10.93
CA LEU A 257 52.13 -23.83 -11.77
C LEU A 257 53.49 -24.23 -11.17
N ARG A 258 53.68 -24.05 -9.87
CA ARG A 258 54.92 -24.44 -9.18
C ARG A 258 55.16 -25.95 -9.29
N ASP A 259 54.13 -26.76 -9.06
CA ASP A 259 54.23 -28.21 -9.08
C ASP A 259 54.49 -28.74 -10.50
N GLU A 260 53.81 -28.18 -11.51
CA GLU A 260 54.05 -28.46 -12.93
C GLU A 260 55.48 -28.09 -13.35
N LEU A 261 55.95 -26.89 -12.98
CA LEU A 261 57.31 -26.45 -13.32
C LEU A 261 58.38 -27.26 -12.58
N ALA A 262 58.12 -27.70 -11.35
CA ALA A 262 59.02 -28.57 -10.60
C ALA A 262 59.13 -29.97 -11.24
N ALA A 263 58.01 -30.53 -11.70
CA ALA A 263 57.99 -31.79 -12.44
C ALA A 263 58.77 -31.67 -13.77
N ASP A 264 58.54 -30.59 -14.53
CA ASP A 264 59.26 -30.32 -15.78
C ASP A 264 60.76 -30.09 -15.55
N ALA A 265 61.13 -29.39 -14.46
CA ALA A 265 62.52 -29.19 -14.07
C ALA A 265 63.21 -30.52 -13.73
N ALA A 266 62.53 -31.43 -13.02
CA ALA A 266 63.06 -32.75 -12.68
C ALA A 266 63.23 -33.66 -13.91
N ALA A 267 62.36 -33.52 -14.91
CA ALA A 267 62.40 -34.30 -16.15
C ALA A 267 63.31 -33.70 -17.24
N VAL A 268 63.83 -32.48 -17.06
CA VAL A 268 64.54 -31.76 -18.11
C VAL A 268 65.80 -32.51 -18.56
N THR A 269 66.05 -32.51 -19.88
CA THR A 269 67.27 -33.03 -20.50
C THR A 269 68.19 -31.90 -20.93
N ARG A 270 69.49 -32.18 -21.12
CA ARG A 270 70.48 -31.18 -21.55
C ARG A 270 70.08 -30.41 -22.81
N ARG A 271 69.46 -31.08 -23.78
CA ARG A 271 69.00 -30.45 -25.04
C ARG A 271 67.87 -29.44 -24.82
N ARG A 272 67.05 -29.62 -23.79
CA ARG A 272 65.87 -28.78 -23.49
C ARG A 272 66.11 -27.71 -22.43
N LEU A 273 67.31 -27.65 -21.85
CA LEU A 273 67.65 -26.70 -20.77
C LEU A 273 67.44 -25.23 -21.19
N ALA A 274 67.83 -24.88 -22.42
CA ALA A 274 67.73 -23.51 -22.93
C ALA A 274 66.28 -23.04 -23.17
N GLY A 275 65.36 -23.96 -23.48
CA GLY A 275 63.95 -23.64 -23.75
C GLY A 275 63.07 -23.60 -22.50
N PHE A 276 63.56 -24.05 -21.35
CA PHE A 276 62.78 -24.13 -20.12
C PHE A 276 62.38 -22.74 -19.59
N GLU A 277 63.31 -21.78 -19.54
CA GLU A 277 63.04 -20.43 -19.02
C GLU A 277 61.94 -19.70 -19.82
N PRO A 278 62.03 -19.58 -21.16
CA PRO A 278 60.99 -18.95 -21.95
C PRO A 278 59.61 -19.62 -21.79
N ALA A 279 59.58 -20.96 -21.80
CA ALA A 279 58.33 -21.72 -21.65
C ALA A 279 57.70 -21.52 -20.26
N ALA A 280 58.51 -21.45 -19.20
CA ALA A 280 58.03 -21.21 -17.85
C ALA A 280 57.49 -19.78 -17.68
N ARG A 281 58.17 -18.77 -18.24
CA ARG A 281 57.69 -17.38 -18.23
C ARG A 281 56.37 -17.24 -18.99
N GLU A 282 56.26 -17.86 -20.16
CA GLU A 282 55.03 -17.86 -20.96
C GLU A 282 53.84 -18.48 -20.20
N ARG A 283 54.06 -19.58 -19.48
CA ARG A 283 53.01 -20.15 -18.59
C ARG A 283 52.61 -19.19 -17.48
N GLY A 284 53.57 -18.48 -16.89
CA GLY A 284 53.31 -17.43 -15.91
C GLY A 284 52.45 -16.29 -16.47
N HIS A 285 52.76 -15.82 -17.69
CA HIS A 285 51.96 -14.79 -18.37
C HIS A 285 50.53 -15.26 -18.67
N ARG A 286 50.36 -16.51 -19.13
CA ARG A 286 49.02 -17.08 -19.35
C ARG A 286 48.19 -17.18 -18.07
N LEU A 287 48.80 -17.54 -16.94
CA LEU A 287 48.10 -17.54 -15.65
C LEU A 287 47.64 -16.13 -15.28
N LEU A 288 48.49 -15.12 -15.47
CA LEU A 288 48.11 -13.73 -15.19
C LEU A 288 46.94 -13.26 -16.08
N ALA A 289 46.92 -13.64 -17.36
CA ALA A 289 45.79 -13.37 -18.25
C ALA A 289 44.50 -14.08 -17.78
N GLU A 290 44.59 -15.33 -17.32
CA GLU A 290 43.45 -16.05 -16.73
C GLU A 290 42.89 -15.33 -15.49
N VAL A 291 43.77 -14.76 -14.66
CA VAL A 291 43.35 -13.96 -13.50
C VAL A 291 42.67 -12.67 -13.93
N ASP A 292 43.16 -12.00 -14.97
CA ASP A 292 42.53 -10.78 -15.51
C ASP A 292 41.12 -11.07 -16.08
N ASP A 293 40.96 -12.18 -16.81
CA ASP A 293 39.67 -12.66 -17.30
C ASP A 293 38.70 -12.99 -16.15
N ALA A 294 39.20 -13.65 -15.09
CA ALA A 294 38.41 -13.97 -13.91
C ALA A 294 37.97 -12.73 -13.13
N ILE A 295 38.83 -11.71 -13.03
CA ILE A 295 38.48 -10.40 -12.45
C ILE A 295 37.36 -9.76 -13.28
N ALA A 296 37.53 -9.68 -14.61
CA ALA A 296 36.56 -9.06 -15.50
C ALA A 296 35.18 -9.75 -15.41
N ALA A 297 35.16 -11.09 -15.44
CA ALA A 297 33.94 -11.86 -15.31
C ALA A 297 33.23 -11.60 -13.96
N ARG A 298 33.96 -11.66 -12.85
CA ARG A 298 33.36 -11.49 -11.52
C ARG A 298 32.86 -10.07 -11.28
N VAL A 299 33.57 -9.06 -11.81
CA VAL A 299 33.13 -7.67 -11.78
C VAL A 299 31.86 -7.47 -12.62
N ALA A 300 31.77 -8.09 -13.78
CA ALA A 300 30.57 -8.02 -14.63
C ALA A 300 29.34 -8.65 -13.95
N GLU A 301 29.52 -9.78 -13.26
CA GLU A 301 28.45 -10.41 -12.48
C GLU A 301 27.95 -9.53 -11.32
N ILE A 302 28.87 -8.88 -10.60
CA ILE A 302 28.51 -7.95 -9.51
C ILE A 302 27.75 -6.74 -10.09
N ALA A 303 28.21 -6.17 -11.20
CA ALA A 303 27.53 -5.07 -11.87
C ALA A 303 26.10 -5.46 -12.28
N ALA A 304 25.93 -6.62 -12.90
CA ALA A 304 24.63 -7.16 -13.27
C ALA A 304 23.70 -7.38 -12.07
N GLY A 305 24.24 -7.89 -10.94
CA GLY A 305 23.48 -8.11 -9.71
C GLY A 305 22.92 -6.83 -9.06
N VAL A 306 23.53 -5.67 -9.31
CA VAL A 306 23.06 -4.37 -8.82
C VAL A 306 22.32 -3.57 -9.92
N GLY A 307 22.29 -4.09 -11.16
CA GLY A 307 21.66 -3.45 -12.31
C GLY A 307 22.48 -2.32 -12.93
N LEU A 308 23.80 -2.35 -12.75
CA LEU A 308 24.74 -1.34 -13.26
C LEU A 308 25.42 -1.82 -14.56
N PRO A 309 25.89 -0.88 -15.41
CA PRO A 309 26.69 -1.24 -16.56
C PRO A 309 28.00 -1.92 -16.16
N VAL A 310 28.60 -2.69 -17.07
CA VAL A 310 29.90 -3.32 -16.81
C VAL A 310 30.99 -2.25 -16.80
N PRO A 311 31.89 -2.22 -15.79
CA PRO A 311 33.01 -1.30 -15.77
C PRO A 311 33.90 -1.47 -17.01
N PRO A 312 34.50 -0.38 -17.53
CA PRO A 312 35.47 -0.48 -18.60
C PRO A 312 36.66 -1.33 -18.16
N ALA A 313 37.19 -2.14 -19.07
CA ALA A 313 38.35 -2.98 -18.79
C ALA A 313 39.51 -2.12 -18.24
N PRO A 314 40.21 -2.57 -17.20
CA PRO A 314 41.43 -1.89 -16.74
C PRO A 314 42.39 -1.77 -17.93
N GLY A 315 43.04 -0.60 -18.08
CA GLY A 315 44.08 -0.43 -19.10
C GLY A 315 45.20 -1.47 -18.96
N GLU A 316 45.85 -1.79 -20.06
CA GLU A 316 46.88 -2.83 -20.16
C GLU A 316 47.97 -2.64 -19.08
N GLN A 317 48.04 -3.56 -18.12
CA GLN A 317 49.02 -3.52 -17.02
C GLN A 317 50.35 -4.09 -17.51
N ALA A 318 51.29 -3.20 -17.81
CA ALA A 318 52.54 -3.51 -18.51
C ALA A 318 53.59 -4.31 -17.72
N ASP A 319 53.41 -4.55 -16.43
CA ASP A 319 54.44 -5.21 -15.60
C ASP A 319 54.19 -6.73 -15.47
N GLY A 320 55.11 -7.51 -16.04
CA GLY A 320 55.19 -8.96 -15.89
C GLY A 320 55.92 -9.42 -14.61
N PRO A 321 55.98 -10.73 -14.33
CA PRO A 321 56.63 -11.27 -13.14
C PRO A 321 58.12 -10.93 -13.10
N ARG A 322 58.52 -10.14 -12.12
CA ARG A 322 59.91 -9.72 -11.90
C ARG A 322 60.72 -10.86 -11.30
N CYS A 323 61.30 -11.71 -12.17
CA CYS A 323 62.20 -12.79 -11.78
C CYS A 323 63.47 -12.77 -12.64
N GLY A 324 64.64 -12.72 -12.00
CA GLY A 324 65.95 -12.79 -12.68
C GLY A 324 66.18 -14.11 -13.41
N PRO A 325 67.22 -14.21 -14.26
CA PRO A 325 67.52 -15.45 -14.98
C PRO A 325 67.96 -16.56 -14.00
N PRO A 326 67.75 -17.84 -14.35
CA PRO A 326 68.14 -18.96 -13.51
C PRO A 326 69.66 -19.06 -13.33
N GLY A 327 70.11 -19.42 -12.12
CA GLY A 327 71.51 -19.35 -11.67
C GLY A 327 72.50 -20.30 -12.33
N TRP A 328 72.08 -21.27 -13.14
CA TRP A 328 72.98 -22.21 -13.84
C TRP A 328 73.88 -21.52 -14.89
N ARG A 329 73.57 -20.27 -15.25
CA ARG A 329 74.43 -19.43 -16.10
C ARG A 329 75.65 -18.87 -15.37
N ALA A 330 75.73 -18.98 -14.04
CA ALA A 330 76.83 -18.47 -13.22
C ALA A 330 77.65 -19.62 -12.60
N GLY A 331 78.70 -20.11 -13.27
CA GLY A 331 79.53 -21.17 -12.67
C GLY A 331 80.82 -21.53 -13.37
N GLY A 332 81.92 -20.82 -13.08
CA GLY A 332 83.27 -21.17 -13.55
C GLY A 332 84.14 -21.92 -12.54
N LEU A 333 83.88 -21.80 -11.24
CA LEU A 333 84.80 -22.28 -10.18
C LEU A 333 84.52 -23.71 -9.73
N GLU A 334 83.26 -24.02 -9.44
CA GLU A 334 82.85 -25.38 -9.06
C GLU A 334 82.95 -26.37 -10.24
N GLY A 335 82.76 -25.87 -11.47
CA GLY A 335 83.01 -26.62 -12.69
C GLY A 335 84.47 -27.03 -12.85
N ARG A 336 85.42 -26.16 -12.44
CA ARG A 336 86.87 -26.44 -12.42
C ARG A 336 87.24 -27.42 -11.31
N LEU A 337 86.68 -27.26 -10.11
CA LEU A 337 86.85 -28.20 -8.99
C LEU A 337 86.35 -29.62 -9.35
N MET A 338 85.17 -29.75 -9.97
CA MET A 338 84.68 -31.04 -10.44
C MET A 338 85.54 -31.64 -11.56
N LEU A 339 86.16 -30.79 -12.40
CA LEU A 339 87.02 -31.26 -13.49
C LEU A 339 88.32 -31.86 -12.94
N VAL A 340 88.91 -31.24 -11.92
CA VAL A 340 90.08 -31.77 -11.21
C VAL A 340 89.75 -33.06 -10.47
N LEU A 341 88.62 -33.08 -9.73
CA LEU A 341 88.21 -34.27 -8.98
C LEU A 341 87.83 -35.45 -9.92
N GLY A 342 87.14 -35.16 -11.02
CA GLY A 342 86.81 -36.14 -12.05
C GLY A 342 88.04 -36.66 -12.80
N ALA A 343 89.02 -35.80 -13.07
CA ALA A 343 90.29 -36.22 -13.65
C ALA A 343 91.05 -37.19 -12.72
N GLY A 344 91.10 -36.91 -11.41
CA GLY A 344 91.71 -37.82 -10.42
C GLY A 344 91.01 -39.18 -10.33
N PHE A 345 89.67 -39.21 -10.32
CA PHE A 345 88.90 -40.45 -10.32
C PHE A 345 89.09 -41.28 -11.60
N GLY A 346 89.10 -40.62 -12.76
CA GLY A 346 89.24 -41.28 -14.07
C GLY A 346 90.63 -41.87 -14.27
N LEU A 347 91.66 -41.16 -13.78
CA LEU A 347 93.04 -41.66 -13.73
C LEU A 347 93.13 -42.90 -12.83
N GLY A 348 92.51 -42.89 -11.66
CA GLY A 348 92.47 -44.04 -10.75
C GLY A 348 91.81 -45.27 -11.36
N LEU A 349 90.66 -45.10 -12.03
CA LEU A 349 89.93 -46.18 -12.71
C LEU A 349 90.70 -46.72 -13.92
N ALA A 350 91.36 -45.85 -14.67
CA ALA A 350 92.23 -46.26 -15.78
C ALA A 350 93.39 -47.12 -15.31
N LEU A 351 94.04 -46.75 -14.20
CA LEU A 351 95.16 -47.51 -13.63
C LEU A 351 94.72 -48.89 -13.09
N THR A 352 93.53 -48.98 -12.47
CA THR A 352 93.01 -50.27 -11.97
C THR A 352 92.56 -51.20 -13.10
N LEU A 353 91.82 -50.70 -14.10
CA LEU A 353 91.47 -51.50 -15.29
C LEU A 353 92.70 -51.91 -16.11
N SER A 354 93.67 -51.01 -16.26
CA SER A 354 94.93 -51.30 -16.96
C SER A 354 95.69 -52.43 -16.26
N ARG A 355 95.73 -52.44 -14.92
CA ARG A 355 96.34 -53.54 -14.13
C ARG A 355 95.59 -54.86 -14.29
N LEU A 356 94.25 -54.82 -14.31
CA LEU A 356 93.42 -56.02 -14.46
C LEU A 356 93.59 -56.66 -15.85
N LEU A 357 93.60 -55.85 -16.91
CA LEU A 357 93.78 -56.29 -18.29
C LEU A 357 95.20 -56.80 -18.56
N ALA A 358 96.22 -56.17 -17.97
CA ALA A 358 97.61 -56.63 -18.06
C ALA A 358 97.82 -58.03 -17.45
N GLY A 359 97.03 -58.39 -16.43
CA GLY A 359 97.08 -59.72 -15.80
C GLY A 359 96.41 -60.84 -16.61
N LEU A 360 95.54 -60.51 -17.57
CA LEU A 360 94.79 -61.49 -18.39
C LEU A 360 95.48 -61.82 -19.71
N ALA A 361 96.22 -60.88 -20.32
CA ALA A 361 96.92 -61.10 -21.59
C ALA A 361 98.11 -60.12 -21.76
N PRO A 362 99.35 -60.51 -21.42
CA PRO A 362 100.50 -59.61 -21.44
C PRO A 362 100.89 -59.08 -22.83
N GLY A 363 100.54 -59.79 -23.91
CA GLY A 363 100.77 -59.36 -25.29
C GLY A 363 99.90 -58.19 -25.76
N LEU A 364 98.86 -57.81 -25.01
CA LEU A 364 97.92 -56.72 -25.34
C LEU A 364 98.01 -55.54 -24.37
N ALA A 365 99.04 -55.47 -23.53
CA ALA A 365 99.13 -54.51 -22.42
C ALA A 365 98.99 -53.03 -22.85
N VAL A 366 99.60 -52.64 -23.98
CA VAL A 366 99.51 -51.26 -24.50
C VAL A 366 98.09 -50.94 -24.98
N ALA A 367 97.46 -51.86 -25.71
CA ALA A 367 96.07 -51.71 -26.16
C ALA A 367 95.08 -51.69 -24.97
N GLY A 368 95.33 -52.53 -23.96
CA GLY A 368 94.56 -52.56 -22.71
C GLY A 368 94.68 -51.27 -21.89
N ALA A 369 95.87 -50.66 -21.84
CA ALA A 369 96.08 -49.38 -21.15
C ALA A 369 95.33 -48.22 -21.84
N VAL A 370 95.34 -48.16 -23.17
CA VAL A 370 94.59 -47.14 -23.94
C VAL A 370 93.08 -47.32 -23.74
N LEU A 371 92.57 -48.55 -23.82
CA LEU A 371 91.17 -48.84 -23.57
C LEU A 371 90.75 -48.50 -22.13
N ALA A 372 91.60 -48.79 -21.14
CA ALA A 372 91.36 -48.44 -19.75
C ALA A 372 91.34 -46.92 -19.51
N ALA A 373 92.24 -46.16 -20.17
CA ALA A 373 92.26 -44.71 -20.11
C ALA A 373 91.00 -44.08 -20.74
N LEU A 374 90.56 -44.58 -21.90
CA LEU A 374 89.32 -44.14 -22.54
C LEU A 374 88.09 -44.48 -21.69
N ALA A 375 88.04 -45.67 -21.10
CA ALA A 375 86.96 -46.07 -20.19
C ALA A 375 86.92 -45.22 -18.92
N GLY A 376 88.09 -44.93 -18.32
CA GLY A 376 88.22 -44.02 -17.17
C GLY A 376 87.78 -42.59 -17.49
N ALA A 377 88.17 -42.05 -18.65
CA ALA A 377 87.75 -40.73 -19.11
C ALA A 377 86.23 -40.67 -19.40
N ALA A 378 85.67 -41.73 -20.01
CA ALA A 378 84.24 -41.83 -20.25
C ALA A 378 83.43 -41.91 -18.94
N ALA A 379 83.89 -42.70 -17.97
CA ALA A 379 83.26 -42.80 -16.65
C ALA A 379 83.31 -41.47 -15.89
N SER A 380 84.45 -40.78 -15.87
CA SER A 380 84.57 -39.45 -15.25
C SER A 380 83.73 -38.40 -15.96
N GLY A 381 83.72 -38.42 -17.29
CA GLY A 381 82.85 -37.59 -18.11
C GLY A 381 81.38 -37.82 -17.76
N TRP A 382 80.97 -39.08 -17.59
CA TRP A 382 79.61 -39.45 -17.19
C TRP A 382 79.25 -38.99 -15.78
N VAL A 383 80.12 -39.18 -14.78
CA VAL A 383 79.88 -38.74 -13.39
C VAL A 383 79.77 -37.21 -13.31
N VAL A 384 80.72 -36.50 -13.91
CA VAL A 384 80.68 -35.03 -13.96
C VAL A 384 79.44 -34.57 -14.73
N ALA A 385 79.08 -35.25 -15.81
CA ALA A 385 77.90 -34.92 -16.59
C ALA A 385 76.59 -35.12 -15.84
N GLY A 386 76.45 -36.25 -15.13
CA GLY A 386 75.30 -36.60 -14.33
C GLY A 386 75.12 -35.67 -13.13
N ARG A 387 76.21 -35.34 -12.42
CA ARG A 387 76.15 -34.43 -11.26
C ARG A 387 75.88 -32.98 -11.67
N ARG A 388 76.46 -32.51 -12.78
CA ARG A 388 76.09 -31.20 -13.36
C ARG A 388 74.61 -31.16 -13.70
N LEU A 389 74.07 -32.21 -14.33
CA LEU A 389 72.64 -32.28 -14.64
C LEU A 389 71.77 -32.25 -13.37
N LEU A 390 72.11 -32.99 -12.32
CA LEU A 390 71.36 -32.96 -11.05
C LEU A 390 71.39 -31.57 -10.40
N ARG A 391 72.53 -30.89 -10.48
CA ARG A 391 72.68 -29.52 -9.98
C ARG A 391 71.84 -28.53 -10.77
N ASP A 392 71.88 -28.62 -12.10
CA ASP A 392 71.09 -27.77 -12.99
C ASP A 392 69.59 -27.97 -12.70
N ARG A 393 69.14 -29.21 -12.52
CA ARG A 393 67.76 -29.53 -12.12
C ARG A 393 67.39 -28.90 -10.78
N ALA A 394 68.23 -29.02 -9.75
CA ALA A 394 67.98 -28.40 -8.44
C ALA A 394 67.88 -26.87 -8.53
N MET A 395 68.74 -26.23 -9.34
CA MET A 395 68.64 -24.79 -9.58
C MET A 395 67.37 -24.40 -10.33
N LEU A 396 66.94 -25.19 -11.32
CA LEU A 396 65.70 -24.96 -12.05
C LEU A 396 64.47 -25.12 -11.14
N THR A 397 64.46 -26.10 -10.23
CA THR A 397 63.41 -26.26 -9.23
C THR A 397 63.38 -25.10 -8.24
N GLY A 398 64.55 -24.60 -7.80
CA GLY A 398 64.61 -23.41 -6.95
C GLY A 398 64.10 -22.16 -7.68
N TRP A 399 64.52 -21.96 -8.93
CA TRP A 399 64.08 -20.85 -9.76
C TRP A 399 62.59 -20.92 -10.12
N SER A 400 62.04 -22.10 -10.39
CA SER A 400 60.61 -22.25 -10.68
C SER A 400 59.74 -21.88 -9.48
N ALA A 401 60.20 -22.18 -8.25
CA ALA A 401 59.54 -21.72 -7.04
C ALA A 401 59.57 -20.19 -6.90
N THR A 402 60.70 -19.54 -7.23
CA THR A 402 60.80 -18.07 -7.26
C THR A 402 59.90 -17.45 -8.32
N LEU A 403 59.83 -18.04 -9.52
CA LEU A 403 58.94 -17.59 -10.58
C LEU A 403 57.48 -17.72 -10.19
N ALA A 404 57.05 -18.86 -9.64
CA ALA A 404 55.67 -19.06 -9.19
C ALA A 404 55.28 -18.09 -8.07
N ALA A 405 56.20 -17.78 -7.15
CA ALA A 405 55.99 -16.76 -6.12
C ALA A 405 55.86 -15.35 -6.73
N ALA A 406 56.68 -15.00 -7.72
CA ALA A 406 56.58 -13.72 -8.43
C ALA A 406 55.27 -13.60 -9.21
N VAL A 407 54.84 -14.67 -9.90
CA VAL A 407 53.55 -14.73 -10.60
C VAL A 407 52.39 -14.55 -9.62
N ARG A 408 52.44 -15.21 -8.46
CA ARG A 408 51.43 -15.04 -7.41
C ARG A 408 51.36 -13.61 -6.89
N ALA A 409 52.51 -12.99 -6.60
CA ALA A 409 52.56 -11.60 -6.15
C ALA A 409 51.98 -10.64 -7.20
N CYS A 410 52.29 -10.85 -8.48
CA CYS A 410 51.68 -10.10 -9.58
C CYS A 410 50.16 -10.34 -9.63
N ALA A 411 49.68 -11.58 -9.55
CA ALA A 411 48.25 -11.90 -9.55
C ALA A 411 47.51 -11.21 -8.39
N ASP A 412 48.06 -11.29 -7.16
CA ASP A 412 47.48 -10.63 -5.99
C ASP A 412 47.42 -9.10 -6.18
N GLN A 413 48.46 -8.50 -6.78
CA GLN A 413 48.48 -7.07 -7.13
C GLN A 413 47.44 -6.71 -8.20
N ARG A 414 47.27 -7.53 -9.25
CA ARG A 414 46.27 -7.32 -10.30
C ARG A 414 44.84 -7.42 -9.74
N ILE A 415 44.58 -8.42 -8.89
CA ILE A 415 43.30 -8.57 -8.18
C ILE A 415 43.01 -7.34 -7.33
N ALA A 416 43.98 -6.88 -6.52
CA ALA A 416 43.80 -5.72 -5.66
C ALA A 416 43.54 -4.44 -6.46
N ALA A 417 44.34 -4.19 -7.51
CA ALA A 417 44.19 -3.00 -8.35
C ALA A 417 42.90 -3.04 -9.19
N GLY A 418 42.57 -4.19 -9.77
CA GLY A 418 41.37 -4.39 -10.58
C GLY A 418 40.09 -4.24 -9.77
N LEU A 419 40.00 -4.90 -8.60
CA LEU A 419 38.83 -4.77 -7.72
C LEU A 419 38.68 -3.34 -7.16
N LEU A 420 39.77 -2.66 -6.81
CA LEU A 420 39.71 -1.28 -6.34
C LEU A 420 39.24 -0.31 -7.43
N ALA A 421 39.74 -0.48 -8.67
CA ALA A 421 39.30 0.31 -9.81
C ALA A 421 37.82 0.06 -10.13
N ALA A 422 37.39 -1.21 -10.06
CA ALA A 422 35.98 -1.59 -10.23
C ALA A 422 35.10 -1.01 -9.13
N GLU A 423 35.49 -1.09 -7.86
CA GLU A 423 34.77 -0.51 -6.72
C GLU A 423 34.60 1.00 -6.86
N ALA A 424 35.66 1.72 -7.22
CA ALA A 424 35.62 3.17 -7.43
C ALA A 424 34.74 3.57 -8.62
N TRP A 425 34.65 2.73 -9.65
CA TRP A 425 33.75 2.96 -10.78
C TRP A 425 32.30 2.63 -10.42
N LEU A 426 32.03 1.45 -9.85
CA LEU A 426 30.70 0.98 -9.48
C LEU A 426 30.06 1.88 -8.43
N THR A 427 30.82 2.36 -7.45
CA THR A 427 30.31 3.29 -6.42
C THR A 427 29.89 4.63 -7.03
N ARG A 428 30.66 5.15 -8.00
CA ARG A 428 30.30 6.39 -8.70
C ARG A 428 29.05 6.22 -9.56
N GLU A 429 28.96 5.09 -10.26
CA GLU A 429 27.82 4.82 -11.12
C GLU A 429 26.55 4.54 -10.31
N LEU A 430 26.68 3.81 -9.19
CA LEU A 430 25.60 3.63 -8.23
C LEU A 430 25.12 4.96 -7.67
N ALA A 431 26.01 5.89 -7.34
CA ALA A 431 25.62 7.21 -6.85
C ALA A 431 24.81 8.01 -7.89
N ARG A 432 25.20 7.98 -9.17
CA ARG A 432 24.45 8.66 -10.25
C ARG A 432 23.05 8.08 -10.42
N ASP A 433 22.97 6.76 -10.46
CA ASP A 433 21.71 6.01 -10.59
C ASP A 433 20.82 6.19 -9.34
N GLU A 434 21.42 6.32 -8.14
CA GLU A 434 20.71 6.70 -6.92
C GLU A 434 20.17 8.14 -6.96
N ASP A 435 20.90 9.09 -7.52
CA ASP A 435 20.45 10.48 -7.69
C ASP A 435 19.26 10.56 -8.65
N GLU A 436 19.30 9.84 -9.77
CA GLU A 436 18.19 9.76 -10.73
C GLU A 436 16.94 9.15 -10.09
N ARG A 437 17.09 8.06 -9.32
CA ARG A 437 15.97 7.46 -8.59
C ARG A 437 15.47 8.33 -7.44
N ALA A 438 16.35 9.07 -6.77
CA ALA A 438 15.96 10.02 -5.73
C ALA A 438 15.12 11.15 -6.34
N ALA A 439 15.50 11.65 -7.52
CA ALA A 439 14.70 12.63 -8.26
C ALA A 439 13.32 12.08 -8.66
N ALA A 440 13.25 10.84 -9.17
CA ALA A 440 11.98 10.20 -9.49
C ALA A 440 11.09 10.00 -8.25
N THR A 441 11.67 9.56 -7.13
CA THR A 441 10.96 9.40 -5.84
C THR A 441 10.45 10.75 -5.33
N ALA A 442 11.26 11.81 -5.46
CA ALA A 442 10.87 13.16 -5.06
C ALA A 442 9.71 13.69 -5.91
N ALA A 443 9.68 13.39 -7.21
CA ALA A 443 8.56 13.73 -8.08
C ALA A 443 7.27 13.01 -7.65
N ALA A 444 7.32 11.69 -7.42
CA ALA A 444 6.16 10.94 -6.93
C ALA A 444 5.67 11.45 -5.55
N LEU A 445 6.60 11.79 -4.65
CA LEU A 445 6.27 12.39 -3.36
C LEU A 445 5.59 13.77 -3.52
N ALA A 446 6.00 14.57 -4.51
CA ALA A 446 5.38 15.86 -4.79
C ALA A 446 3.92 15.70 -5.20
N ASP A 447 3.57 14.66 -5.98
CA ASP A 447 2.18 14.35 -6.35
C ASP A 447 1.34 13.98 -5.13
N VAL A 448 1.86 13.12 -4.24
CA VAL A 448 1.19 12.77 -2.98
C VAL A 448 0.97 14.00 -2.10
N VAL A 449 1.98 14.87 -1.98
CA VAL A 449 1.89 16.13 -1.22
C VAL A 449 0.88 17.09 -1.86
N ALA A 450 0.81 17.15 -3.19
CA ALA A 450 -0.19 17.94 -3.90
C ALA A 450 -1.60 17.42 -3.60
N GLY A 451 -1.81 16.10 -3.60
CA GLY A 451 -3.07 15.46 -3.20
C GLY A 451 -3.48 15.81 -1.76
N LEU A 452 -2.53 15.72 -0.81
CA LEU A 452 -2.78 16.11 0.59
C LEU A 452 -3.18 17.59 0.71
N ARG A 453 -2.51 18.49 -0.01
CA ARG A 453 -2.86 19.92 -0.05
C ARG A 453 -4.24 20.15 -0.66
N GLN A 454 -4.60 19.45 -1.72
CA GLN A 454 -5.92 19.54 -2.35
C GLN A 454 -7.03 19.12 -1.37
N HIS A 455 -6.85 18.02 -0.64
CA HIS A 455 -7.81 17.59 0.37
C HIS A 455 -7.90 18.57 1.55
N ALA A 456 -6.78 19.16 1.98
CA ALA A 456 -6.78 20.20 3.01
C ALA A 456 -7.55 21.47 2.57
N LEU A 457 -7.33 21.94 1.34
CA LEU A 457 -8.06 23.07 0.78
C LEU A 457 -9.55 22.76 0.60
N ALA A 458 -9.90 21.55 0.16
CA ALA A 458 -11.29 21.12 0.05
C ALA A 458 -11.99 21.06 1.42
N GLY A 459 -11.30 20.55 2.46
CA GLY A 459 -11.80 20.55 3.83
C GLY A 459 -12.04 21.97 4.35
N ALA A 460 -11.05 22.86 4.22
CA ALA A 460 -11.17 24.25 4.64
C ALA A 460 -12.34 24.97 3.95
N ARG A 461 -12.54 24.74 2.64
CA ARG A 461 -13.68 25.29 1.89
C ARG A 461 -15.03 24.74 2.39
N ALA A 462 -15.10 23.43 2.67
CA ALA A 462 -16.33 22.82 3.18
C ALA A 462 -16.69 23.34 4.58
N THR A 463 -15.71 23.47 5.47
CA THR A 463 -15.89 24.06 6.81
C THR A 463 -16.34 25.53 6.70
N ALA A 464 -15.66 26.34 5.88
CA ALA A 464 -16.05 27.74 5.68
C ALA A 464 -17.46 27.89 5.09
N LEU A 465 -17.86 27.00 4.17
CA LEU A 465 -19.22 26.99 3.65
C LEU A 465 -20.24 26.63 4.73
N ALA A 466 -19.95 25.61 5.54
CA ALA A 466 -20.80 25.18 6.64
C ALA A 466 -20.97 26.30 7.68
N GLU A 467 -19.88 26.93 8.11
CA GLU A 467 -19.90 28.07 9.04
C GLU A 467 -20.75 29.24 8.53
N ARG A 468 -20.71 29.52 7.22
CA ARG A 468 -21.52 30.60 6.62
C ARG A 468 -22.99 30.25 6.43
N ARG A 469 -23.33 28.97 6.18
CA ARG A 469 -24.68 28.56 5.73
C ARG A 469 -25.52 27.91 6.83
N LEU A 470 -24.90 27.19 7.76
CA LEU A 470 -25.63 26.47 8.80
C LEU A 470 -26.50 27.37 9.68
N PRO A 471 -26.07 28.60 10.08
CA PRO A 471 -26.90 29.47 10.90
C PRO A 471 -28.22 29.84 10.22
N ASP A 472 -28.20 30.19 8.92
CA ASP A 472 -29.39 30.53 8.14
C ASP A 472 -30.36 29.34 8.04
N LEU A 473 -29.82 28.14 7.78
CA LEU A 473 -30.62 26.90 7.71
C LEU A 473 -31.23 26.55 9.08
N GLN A 474 -30.50 26.77 10.17
CA GLN A 474 -30.99 26.57 11.53
C GLN A 474 -32.09 27.56 11.89
N ALA A 475 -31.92 28.84 11.54
CA ALA A 475 -32.94 29.87 11.74
C ALA A 475 -34.23 29.55 10.96
N ALA A 476 -34.12 29.11 9.70
CA ALA A 476 -35.26 28.68 8.90
C ALA A 476 -35.95 27.43 9.47
N LEU A 477 -35.19 26.45 9.98
CA LEU A 477 -35.77 25.28 10.68
C LEU A 477 -36.57 25.69 11.92
N VAL A 478 -36.04 26.63 12.72
CA VAL A 478 -36.75 27.18 13.89
C VAL A 478 -38.04 27.88 13.45
N LEU A 479 -37.99 28.69 12.39
CA LEU A 479 -39.16 29.35 11.83
C LEU A 479 -40.23 28.35 11.35
N VAL A 480 -39.83 27.32 10.60
CA VAL A 480 -40.74 26.28 10.11
C VAL A 480 -41.41 25.55 11.27
N ARG A 481 -40.65 25.21 12.33
CA ARG A 481 -41.21 24.59 13.53
C ARG A 481 -42.19 25.51 14.26
N ALA A 482 -41.89 26.80 14.38
CA ALA A 482 -42.79 27.77 14.97
C ALA A 482 -44.09 27.95 14.17
N GLU A 483 -44.02 27.94 12.83
CA GLU A 483 -45.19 27.96 11.95
C GLU A 483 -46.03 26.68 12.04
N LEU A 484 -45.39 25.52 12.17
CA LEU A 484 -46.07 24.25 12.41
C LEU A 484 -46.82 24.25 13.75
N CYS A 485 -46.22 24.79 14.83
CA CYS A 485 -46.89 24.94 16.12
C CYS A 485 -48.11 25.88 16.03
N ARG A 486 -47.99 27.00 15.31
CA ARG A 486 -49.11 27.93 15.09
C ARG A 486 -50.25 27.31 14.30
N ALA A 487 -49.94 26.57 13.24
CA ALA A 487 -50.93 25.87 12.42
C ALA A 487 -51.61 24.69 13.12
N ALA A 488 -51.04 24.22 14.25
CA ALA A 488 -51.63 23.19 15.10
C ALA A 488 -52.56 23.76 16.19
N GLY A 489 -52.69 25.09 16.32
CA GLY A 489 -53.61 25.73 17.27
C GLY A 489 -53.13 25.76 18.72
N ALA A 490 -51.82 25.63 18.98
CA ALA A 490 -51.27 25.74 20.33
C ALA A 490 -51.24 27.22 20.82
N PRO A 491 -51.63 27.52 22.07
CA PRO A 491 -51.57 28.88 22.61
C PRO A 491 -50.12 29.42 22.66
N GLU A 492 -49.94 30.71 22.33
CA GLU A 492 -48.64 31.38 22.15
C GLU A 492 -47.65 31.23 23.32
N GLU A 493 -48.13 31.04 24.56
CA GLU A 493 -47.29 30.82 25.74
C GLU A 493 -46.52 29.48 25.70
N SER A 494 -47.03 28.46 25.01
CA SER A 494 -46.36 27.16 24.86
C SER A 494 -45.33 27.16 23.71
N ALA A 495 -45.54 27.97 22.67
CA ALA A 495 -44.63 28.08 21.52
C ALA A 495 -43.27 28.70 21.91
N ALA A 496 -43.25 29.64 22.86
CA ALA A 496 -42.02 30.21 23.41
C ALA A 496 -41.27 29.20 24.32
N GLY A 497 -42.00 28.40 25.10
CA GLY A 497 -41.43 27.34 25.95
C GLY A 497 -40.83 26.18 25.15
N ALA A 498 -41.55 25.67 24.14
CA ALA A 498 -41.08 24.57 23.29
C ALA A 498 -39.92 24.96 22.36
N ALA A 499 -39.87 26.22 21.90
CA ALA A 499 -38.72 26.74 21.15
C ALA A 499 -37.47 26.87 22.06
N ALA A 500 -37.65 27.24 23.32
CA ALA A 500 -36.56 27.31 24.31
C ALA A 500 -36.05 25.91 24.72
N GLU A 501 -36.95 24.93 24.89
CA GLU A 501 -36.60 23.55 25.22
C GLU A 501 -35.95 22.81 24.04
N SER A 502 -36.40 23.05 22.80
CA SER A 502 -35.77 22.51 21.59
C SER A 502 -34.40 23.17 21.31
N ALA A 503 -34.20 24.44 21.69
CA ALA A 503 -32.89 25.09 21.64
C ALA A 503 -31.96 24.52 22.72
N ALA A 504 -32.47 24.30 23.94
CA ALA A 504 -31.74 23.69 25.05
C ALA A 504 -31.31 22.23 24.75
N GLY A 505 -32.22 21.40 24.23
CA GLY A 505 -31.92 20.01 23.85
C GLY A 505 -31.00 19.91 22.62
N ALA A 506 -31.03 20.89 21.71
CA ALA A 506 -30.05 20.98 20.63
C ALA A 506 -28.65 21.33 21.16
N THR A 507 -28.55 22.24 22.14
CA THR A 507 -27.27 22.54 22.82
C THR A 507 -26.75 21.37 23.65
N GLU A 508 -27.62 20.63 24.35
CA GLU A 508 -27.25 19.46 25.15
C GLU A 508 -26.84 18.28 24.26
N SER A 509 -27.50 18.07 23.12
CA SER A 509 -27.08 17.08 22.13
C SER A 509 -25.74 17.44 21.48
N THR A 510 -25.45 18.72 21.22
CA THR A 510 -24.09 19.12 20.79
C THR A 510 -23.05 18.95 21.89
N ALA A 511 -23.40 19.19 23.17
CA ALA A 511 -22.48 19.01 24.29
C ALA A 511 -22.16 17.52 24.55
N VAL A 512 -23.16 16.64 24.43
CA VAL A 512 -22.97 15.18 24.51
C VAL A 512 -22.18 14.67 23.31
N ASP A 513 -22.43 15.17 22.10
CA ASP A 513 -21.67 14.80 20.90
C ASP A 513 -20.22 15.34 20.94
N GLU A 514 -19.97 16.50 21.55
CA GLU A 514 -18.61 17.00 21.87
C GLU A 514 -17.92 16.17 22.96
N MET A 515 -18.64 15.73 23.99
CA MET A 515 -18.11 14.87 25.06
C MET A 515 -17.65 13.51 24.50
N TRP A 516 -18.44 12.87 23.63
CA TRP A 516 -18.05 11.63 22.95
C TRP A 516 -16.90 11.83 21.94
N ARG A 517 -16.80 13.01 21.31
CA ARG A 517 -15.69 13.35 20.40
C ARG A 517 -14.38 13.60 21.15
N THR A 518 -14.44 14.05 22.41
CA THR A 518 -13.27 14.32 23.26
C THR A 518 -12.76 13.04 23.95
N GLU A 519 -13.65 12.11 24.32
CA GLU A 519 -13.26 10.79 24.85
C GLU A 519 -12.70 9.83 23.79
N SER A 520 -13.00 10.04 22.50
CA SER A 520 -12.42 9.23 21.41
C SER A 520 -11.02 9.70 20.97
N PHE A 521 -10.47 10.75 21.59
CA PHE A 521 -9.16 11.34 21.25
C PHE A 521 -8.12 11.30 22.39
N MET A 522 -8.43 10.64 23.52
CA MET A 522 -7.44 10.08 24.46
C MET A 522 -7.31 8.58 24.22
#